data_AF-A0A8C2PAV5-F1
#
_entry.id   AF-A0A8C2PAV5-F1
#
_cell.length_a   1.000
_cell.length_b   1.000
_cell.length_c   1.000
_cell.angle_alpha   90.00
_cell.angle_beta   90.00
_cell.angle_gamma   90.00
#
_symmetry.space_group_name_H-M   'P 1'
#
loop_
_entity.id
_entity.type
_entity.pdbx_description
1 polymer ?
#
loop_
_entity_poly.entity_id
_entity_poly.type
_entity_poly.pdbx_seq_one_letter_code
_entity_poly.pdbx_strand_id
1 'polypeptide(L)'
;MIRRHKTTIFTDAKESSTVFELKRIVEGILKRPPDEQRLYKDDQLLDDGKTLGECGFTSQTARPQAPATVGLAFRAGTLRTGSTSAILQMRHSRPYASSPSPAHLSCRT
;
A
#
# COMPACT_ATOMS: atom_id res chain seq x y z
N MET A 1 0.41 -1.22 -9.34
CA MET A 1 0.90 -1.84 -8.08
C MET A 1 -0.18 -1.77 -7.02
N ILE A 2 -0.61 -2.89 -6.45
CA ILE A 2 -1.65 -2.95 -5.41
C ILE A 2 -0.99 -3.19 -4.05
N ARG A 3 -1.28 -2.37 -3.02
CA ARG A 3 -0.62 -2.42 -1.71
C ARG A 3 -1.62 -2.59 -0.57
N ARG A 4 -1.30 -3.50 0.36
CA ARG A 4 -2.00 -3.70 1.63
C ARG A 4 -1.03 -4.19 2.70
N HIS A 5 -0.86 -3.44 3.78
CA HIS A 5 0.05 -3.79 4.88
C HIS A 5 1.46 -4.13 4.34
N LYS A 6 1.91 -5.39 4.49
CA LYS A 6 3.20 -5.90 3.98
C LYS A 6 3.08 -6.58 2.61
N THR A 7 1.89 -6.62 2.01
CA THR A 7 1.62 -7.27 0.72
C THR A 7 1.62 -6.24 -0.40
N THR A 8 2.37 -6.51 -1.44
CA THR A 8 2.43 -5.72 -2.68
C THR A 8 2.25 -6.67 -3.87
N ILE A 9 1.33 -6.34 -4.77
CA ILE A 9 1.05 -7.11 -5.98
C ILE A 9 1.40 -6.25 -7.19
N PHE A 10 2.25 -6.77 -8.07
CA PHE A 10 2.51 -6.19 -9.38
C PHE A 10 1.63 -6.92 -10.39
N THR A 11 0.75 -6.17 -11.04
CA THR A 11 -0.17 -6.67 -12.06
C THR A 11 -0.43 -5.53 -13.03
N ASP A 12 -0.54 -5.89 -14.30
CA ASP A 12 -0.90 -4.99 -15.38
C ASP A 12 -2.39 -5.13 -15.67
N ALA A 13 -3.03 -4.00 -15.97
CA ALA A 13 -4.44 -3.93 -16.36
C ALA A 13 -4.59 -2.84 -17.43
N LYS A 14 -5.59 -2.99 -18.29
CA LYS A 14 -5.87 -2.00 -19.33
C LYS A 14 -6.55 -0.78 -18.72
N GLU A 15 -6.34 0.40 -19.31
CA GLU A 15 -7.07 1.61 -18.89
C GLU A 15 -8.59 1.44 -19.00
N SER A 16 -9.05 0.66 -19.98
CA SER A 16 -10.46 0.34 -20.20
C SER A 16 -11.01 -0.74 -19.27
N SER A 17 -10.16 -1.42 -18.49
CA SER A 17 -10.64 -2.41 -17.52
C SER A 17 -11.33 -1.72 -16.36
N THR A 18 -12.31 -2.42 -15.78
CA THR A 18 -13.07 -1.87 -14.65
C THR A 18 -12.37 -2.14 -13.32
N VAL A 19 -12.71 -1.36 -12.31
CA VAL A 19 -12.29 -1.60 -10.92
C VAL A 19 -12.76 -2.99 -10.46
N PHE A 20 -13.94 -3.44 -10.90
CA PHE A 20 -14.43 -4.79 -10.62
C PHE A 20 -13.54 -5.90 -11.21
N GLU A 21 -13.08 -5.74 -12.46
CA GLU A 21 -12.12 -6.69 -13.06
C GLU A 21 -10.81 -6.74 -12.27
N LEU A 22 -10.31 -5.59 -11.80
CA LEU A 22 -9.11 -5.54 -10.98
C LEU A 22 -9.30 -6.28 -9.64
N LYS A 23 -10.49 -6.18 -9.02
CA LYS A 23 -10.83 -6.97 -7.82
C LYS A 23 -10.87 -8.48 -8.09
N ARG A 24 -11.26 -8.92 -9.29
CA ARG A 24 -11.23 -10.35 -9.68
C ARG A 24 -9.80 -10.88 -9.80
N ILE A 25 -8.86 -10.06 -10.29
CA ILE A 25 -7.43 -10.41 -10.27
C ILE A 25 -6.95 -10.57 -8.83
N VAL A 26 -7.31 -9.63 -7.94
CA VAL A 26 -6.97 -9.70 -6.51
C VAL A 26 -7.62 -10.92 -5.84
N GLU A 27 -8.85 -11.29 -6.20
CA GLU A 27 -9.51 -12.51 -5.71
C GLU A 27 -8.72 -13.76 -6.08
N GLY A 28 -8.22 -13.84 -7.33
CA GLY A 28 -7.38 -14.95 -7.79
C GLY A 28 -6.14 -15.16 -6.92
N ILE A 29 -5.54 -14.07 -6.42
CA ILE A 29 -4.29 -14.07 -5.65
C ILE A 29 -4.54 -14.22 -4.14
N LEU A 30 -5.45 -13.41 -3.57
CA LEU A 30 -5.67 -13.31 -2.13
C LEU A 30 -6.88 -14.13 -1.63
N LYS A 31 -7.61 -14.77 -2.55
CA LYS A 31 -8.78 -15.63 -2.26
C LYS A 31 -9.85 -14.93 -1.45
N ARG A 32 -10.10 -13.66 -1.78
CA ARG A 32 -11.14 -12.81 -1.18
C ARG A 32 -12.10 -12.32 -2.27
N PRO A 33 -13.41 -12.48 -2.10
CA PRO A 33 -14.36 -12.12 -3.14
C PRO A 33 -14.44 -10.58 -3.30
N PRO A 34 -14.78 -10.04 -4.49
CA PRO A 34 -14.74 -8.59 -4.77
C PRO A 34 -15.58 -7.71 -3.84
N ASP A 35 -16.69 -8.23 -3.32
CA ASP A 35 -17.58 -7.59 -2.36
C ASP A 35 -16.94 -7.37 -0.98
N GLU A 36 -15.95 -8.19 -0.63
CA GLU A 36 -15.10 -7.99 0.55
C GLU A 36 -13.95 -7.02 0.27
N GLN A 37 -13.71 -6.60 -0.98
CA GLN A 37 -12.58 -5.76 -1.35
C GLN A 37 -12.95 -4.29 -1.52
N ARG A 38 -12.08 -3.41 -1.06
CA ARG A 38 -12.14 -1.97 -1.32
C ARG A 38 -10.82 -1.51 -1.92
N LEU A 39 -10.89 -0.94 -3.11
CA LEU A 39 -9.74 -0.37 -3.81
C LEU A 39 -9.75 1.14 -3.67
N TYR A 40 -8.57 1.69 -3.46
CA TYR A 40 -8.36 3.12 -3.23
C TYR A 40 -7.31 3.66 -4.18
N LYS A 41 -7.51 4.87 -4.65
CA LYS A 41 -6.45 5.70 -5.20
C LYS A 41 -6.17 6.80 -4.20
N ASP A 42 -4.97 6.81 -3.64
CA ASP A 42 -4.63 7.67 -2.50
C ASP A 42 -5.63 7.38 -1.35
N ASP A 43 -6.54 8.31 -1.05
CA ASP A 43 -7.62 8.13 -0.05
C ASP A 43 -9.02 8.00 -0.68
N GLN A 44 -9.13 8.06 -2.00
CA GLN A 44 -10.40 8.00 -2.71
C GLN A 44 -10.82 6.55 -2.97
N LEU A 45 -12.00 6.17 -2.46
CA LEU A 45 -12.62 4.88 -2.76
C LEU A 45 -13.04 4.82 -4.23
N LEU A 46 -12.65 3.75 -4.91
CA LEU A 46 -12.97 3.52 -6.31
C LEU A 46 -14.32 2.79 -6.46
N ASP A 47 -15.07 3.18 -7.49
CA ASP A 47 -16.36 2.57 -7.85
C ASP A 47 -16.14 1.40 -8.81
N ASP A 48 -16.84 0.28 -8.56
CA ASP A 48 -16.71 -0.95 -9.34
C ASP A 48 -17.09 -0.79 -10.81
N GLY A 49 -18.00 0.14 -11.13
CA GLY A 49 -18.44 0.43 -12.50
C GLY A 49 -17.47 1.32 -13.28
N LYS A 50 -16.52 1.99 -12.61
CA LYS A 50 -15.57 2.87 -13.29
C LYS A 50 -14.42 2.08 -13.91
N THR A 51 -13.93 2.60 -15.02
CA THR A 51 -12.69 2.14 -15.64
C THR A 51 -11.47 2.65 -14.86
N LEU A 52 -10.34 1.97 -15.01
CA LEU A 52 -9.08 2.40 -14.41
C LEU A 52 -8.64 3.77 -14.96
N GLY A 53 -8.89 4.04 -16.24
CA GLY A 53 -8.66 5.34 -16.87
C GLY A 53 -9.47 6.47 -16.22
N GLU A 54 -10.78 6.26 -15.99
CA GLU A 54 -11.64 7.22 -15.27
C GLU A 54 -11.22 7.43 -13.81
N CYS A 55 -10.56 6.44 -13.21
CA CYS A 55 -9.96 6.55 -11.88
C CYS A 55 -8.58 7.25 -11.89
N GLY A 56 -8.06 7.62 -13.06
CA GLY A 56 -6.77 8.32 -13.21
C GLY A 56 -5.55 7.40 -13.38
N PHE A 57 -5.76 6.11 -13.60
CA PHE A 57 -4.70 5.17 -13.96
C PHE A 57 -4.57 5.13 -15.49
N THR A 58 -3.57 5.84 -16.00
CA THR A 58 -3.25 5.89 -17.43
C THR A 58 -1.84 5.38 -17.66
N SER A 59 -1.53 5.04 -18.91
CA SER A 59 -0.21 4.70 -19.42
C SER A 59 0.84 5.77 -19.10
N GLN A 60 0.43 7.02 -18.91
CA GLN A 60 1.33 8.10 -18.53
C GLN A 60 1.62 8.12 -17.02
N THR A 61 0.65 7.77 -16.17
CA THR A 61 0.75 7.81 -14.70
C THR A 61 1.13 6.48 -14.05
N ALA A 62 0.91 5.36 -14.75
CA ALA A 62 1.18 4.00 -14.29
C ALA A 62 2.19 3.30 -15.20
N ARG A 63 3.43 3.82 -15.24
CA ARG A 63 4.48 3.30 -16.13
C ARG A 63 5.13 2.04 -15.55
N PRO A 64 5.70 1.13 -16.36
CA PRO A 64 6.39 -0.06 -15.84
C PRO A 64 7.50 0.27 -14.83
N GLN A 65 8.29 1.31 -15.11
CA GLN A 65 9.37 1.80 -14.25
C GLN A 65 8.90 2.63 -13.05
N ALA A 66 7.64 3.07 -13.05
CA ALA A 66 7.04 3.90 -12.01
C ALA A 66 5.54 3.56 -11.89
N PRO A 67 5.20 2.40 -11.29
CA PRO A 67 3.84 1.91 -11.28
C PRO A 67 2.95 2.74 -10.35
N ALA A 68 1.73 3.01 -10.78
CA ALA A 68 0.74 3.66 -9.93
C ALA A 68 0.37 2.75 -8.74
N THR A 69 0.09 3.38 -7.60
CA THR A 69 -0.28 2.68 -6.36
C THR A 69 -1.80 2.62 -6.22
N VAL A 70 -2.31 1.42 -5.98
CA VAL A 70 -3.71 1.15 -5.62
C VAL A 70 -3.71 0.62 -4.18
N GLY A 71 -4.40 1.30 -3.27
CA GLY A 71 -4.62 0.82 -1.92
C GLY A 71 -5.66 -0.31 -1.91
N LEU A 72 -5.45 -1.36 -1.12
CA LEU A 72 -6.41 -2.44 -0.93
C LEU A 72 -6.75 -2.59 0.56
N ALA A 73 -8.04 -2.59 0.86
CA ALA A 73 -8.58 -2.97 2.16
C ALA A 73 -9.61 -4.09 2.01
N PHE A 74 -9.72 -4.95 3.03
CA PHE A 74 -10.78 -5.94 3.11
C PHE A 74 -11.83 -5.49 4.14
N ARG A 75 -13.11 -5.70 3.82
CA ARG A 75 -14.19 -5.57 4.80
C ARG A 75 -13.98 -6.64 5.86
N ALA A 76 -13.99 -6.22 7.12
CA ALA A 76 -13.91 -7.13 8.26
C ALA A 76 -15.25 -7.85 8.43
N GLY A 77 -15.47 -8.91 7.66
CA GLY A 77 -16.47 -9.94 7.95
C GLY A 77 -15.78 -11.08 8.71
N THR A 78 -16.11 -11.22 9.99
CA THR A 78 -15.92 -12.43 10.84
C THR A 78 -14.65 -13.28 10.61
N LEU A 79 -13.65 -13.03 11.47
CA LEU A 79 -12.57 -13.95 11.91
C LEU A 79 -12.20 -15.11 10.96
N ARG A 80 -11.11 -14.93 10.20
CA ARG A 80 -10.17 -16.04 9.93
C ARG A 80 -8.84 -15.71 10.61
N THR A 81 -8.71 -16.26 11.81
CA THR A 81 -7.48 -16.74 12.45
C THR A 81 -6.25 -16.73 11.53
N GLY A 82 -5.22 -15.97 11.90
CA GLY A 82 -3.91 -16.06 11.25
C GLY A 82 -3.10 -14.76 11.13
N SER A 83 -3.48 -13.66 11.77
CA SER A 83 -2.57 -12.53 11.94
C SER A 83 -2.44 -12.26 13.42
N THR A 84 -1.28 -12.62 13.95
CA THR A 84 -0.79 -12.20 15.25
C THR A 84 -1.03 -10.70 15.41
N SER A 85 -2.02 -10.35 16.22
CA SER A 85 -2.01 -9.09 16.97
C SER A 85 -0.81 -9.15 17.91
N ALA A 86 0.38 -8.92 17.36
CA ALA A 86 1.52 -8.50 18.14
C ALA A 86 1.32 -7.00 18.40
N ILE A 87 0.51 -6.73 19.41
CA ILE A 87 0.64 -5.63 20.38
C ILE A 87 1.02 -4.27 19.75
N LEU A 88 0.02 -3.39 19.69
CA LEU A 88 0.21 -1.94 19.73
C LEU A 88 0.99 -1.60 21.03
N GLN A 89 2.31 -1.71 21.01
CA GLN A 89 3.13 -1.05 22.01
C GLN A 89 3.41 0.35 21.50
N MET A 90 2.67 1.30 22.06
CA MET A 90 3.14 2.66 22.28
C MET A 90 4.50 2.60 23.00
N ARG A 91 5.59 2.47 22.25
CA ARG A 91 6.93 2.73 22.76
C ARG A 91 7.34 4.10 22.26
N HIS A 92 6.97 5.08 23.08
CA HIS A 92 7.66 6.34 23.34
C HIS A 92 8.90 6.60 22.48
N SER A 93 8.80 7.65 21.67
CA SER A 93 9.85 8.64 21.39
C SER A 93 11.25 8.27 21.88
N ARG A 94 12.09 7.75 20.98
CA ARG A 94 13.54 7.95 21.07
C ARG A 94 13.90 9.18 20.26
N PRO A 95 14.35 10.27 20.88
CA PRO A 95 14.83 11.43 20.14
C PRO A 95 16.10 11.07 19.38
N TYR A 96 16.22 11.68 18.21
CA TYR A 96 17.40 11.79 17.38
C TYR A 96 18.65 12.01 18.25
N ALA A 97 19.59 11.07 18.22
CA ALA A 97 20.84 11.18 18.97
C ALA A 97 21.67 12.33 18.39
N SER A 98 21.79 13.40 19.17
CA SER A 98 22.76 14.48 18.92
C SER A 98 24.16 13.93 19.17
N SER A 99 24.95 13.80 18.11
CA SER A 99 26.37 13.46 18.19
C SER A 99 27.15 14.59 18.91
N PRO A 100 28.01 14.30 19.91
CA PRO A 100 28.85 15.31 20.52
C PRO A 100 30.05 15.66 19.63
N SER A 101 30.34 16.95 19.57
CA SER A 101 31.49 17.57 18.90
C SER A 101 32.82 17.07 19.49
N PRO A 102 33.82 16.70 18.67
CA PRO A 102 35.16 16.38 19.20
C PRO A 102 35.89 17.66 19.58
N ALA A 103 36.19 17.78 20.88
CA ALA A 103 37.06 18.80 21.42
C ALA A 103 38.49 18.66 20.87
N HIS A 104 39.06 19.80 20.49
CA HIS A 104 40.47 20.00 20.19
C HIS A 104 41.37 19.35 21.24
N LEU A 105 42.27 18.47 20.81
CA LEU A 105 43.48 18.17 21.56
C LEU A 105 44.66 18.86 20.86
N SER A 106 44.83 20.14 21.20
CA SER A 106 46.12 20.81 21.06
C SER A 106 46.83 20.67 22.39
N CYS A 107 47.99 20.01 22.39
CA CYS A 107 49.16 20.45 23.16
C CYS A 107 50.39 19.67 22.69
N ARG A 108 51.20 20.36 21.89
CA ARG A 108 52.65 20.14 21.77
C ARG A 108 53.28 20.23 23.16
N THR A 109 54.23 19.36 23.48
CA THR A 109 55.68 19.68 23.49
C THR A 109 56.47 18.39 23.38
#